data_AF-A0A8I3P900-F1
#
_entry.id   AF-A0A8I3P900-F1
#
_cell.length_a   1.000
_cell.length_b   1.000
_cell.length_c   1.000
_cell.angle_alpha   90.00
_cell.angle_beta   90.00
_cell.angle_gamma   90.00
#
_symmetry.space_group_name_H-M   'P 1'
#
loop_
_entity.id
_entity.type
_entity.pdbx_description
1 polymer ?
#
loop_
_entity_poly.entity_id
_entity_poly.type
_entity_poly.pdbx_seq_one_letter_code
_entity_poly.pdbx_strand_id
1 'polypeptide(L)'
;MAAVILESIFLKRSQQKKKTSPLNFKKRLFLLTMHKLSYYEYDFERGRRGSKKGSIDVEKITCVETVVPEKNPPPERQIPRRGEESSEMEQISIIERFPYPFQVVYDEGPLYVFSPTEELRKRWIHQLKNVIRYNSDLVQKYHPCFWIDGQYLCCSQTAKNAMGCQILENRNGSLKPGSSHRKTKKPLPPTPEEDQILKKPLPPEPTAAPASTSELKKVVALYDYMPMNANDLQLRKGEEYFILEESNLPWWRARDKNGQEGYIPSNYVTEAEDSIEMYEWYSKHMTRSQAEQLLKQEGKEGGFIVRDSSKAGKYTVSVFAKSTGDPQGVIRHYVVCSTPQSQYYLAEKHLFSTIPELINYHQHNSAGLISRLKYPVSQQNKNAPSTAGLGYGSWEIDPKDLTFLKELGTGQFGVVKYGKWRGQYDVAIKMIKEGSMSEDEFIEEAKVMMYVLDDEYTSSVGSKFPVRWSPPEVLMYSKFSSKSDIWAFGVLMWEIYSLGKMPYERFTNSETAEHIAQGLRLYRPHLASERVYTIMYSCWHEKAEERPTFKILLSNILDVMDEES
;
A
#
# COMPACT_ATOMS: atom_id res chain seq x y z
N MET A 1 21.44 -14.93 -38.77
CA MET A 1 20.39 -15.02 -37.73
C MET A 1 20.01 -16.49 -37.57
N ALA A 2 19.94 -17.02 -36.35
CA ALA A 2 19.47 -18.39 -36.14
C ALA A 2 18.00 -18.50 -36.58
N ALA A 3 17.63 -19.56 -37.30
CA ALA A 3 16.27 -19.76 -37.77
C ALA A 3 15.31 -19.95 -36.59
N VAL A 4 14.17 -19.24 -36.65
CA VAL A 4 13.10 -19.32 -35.66
C VAL A 4 12.26 -20.57 -35.93
N ILE A 5 12.08 -21.42 -34.92
CA ILE A 5 11.28 -22.66 -34.99
C ILE A 5 9.82 -22.38 -34.63
N LEU A 6 9.61 -21.66 -33.52
CA LEU A 6 8.30 -21.23 -33.06
C LEU A 6 8.36 -19.81 -32.50
N GLU A 7 7.27 -19.09 -32.70
CA GLU A 7 7.03 -17.77 -32.14
C GLU A 7 5.56 -17.68 -31.72
N SER A 8 5.30 -17.27 -30.48
CA SER A 8 3.94 -17.19 -29.92
C SER A 8 3.91 -16.30 -28.69
N ILE A 9 2.74 -15.74 -28.40
CA ILE A 9 2.49 -14.94 -27.20
C ILE A 9 2.01 -15.87 -26.08
N PHE A 10 2.65 -15.77 -24.92
CA PHE A 10 2.26 -16.50 -23.72
C PHE A 10 2.24 -15.61 -22.49
N LEU A 11 1.45 -16.00 -21.50
CA LEU A 11 1.53 -15.42 -20.17
C LEU A 11 2.65 -16.13 -19.38
N LYS A 12 3.65 -15.37 -18.93
CA LYS A 12 4.82 -15.87 -18.19
C LYS A 12 4.66 -15.56 -16.71
N ARG A 13 4.84 -16.56 -15.84
CA ARG A 13 4.97 -16.35 -14.38
C ARG A 13 6.37 -15.86 -14.02
N SER A 14 6.45 -14.95 -13.06
CA SER A 14 7.71 -14.54 -12.44
C SER A 14 8.38 -15.75 -11.76
N GLN A 15 9.71 -15.81 -11.79
CA GLN A 15 10.45 -16.96 -11.24
C GLN A 15 10.83 -16.77 -9.75
N GLN A 16 10.46 -15.62 -9.18
CA GLN A 16 10.75 -15.22 -7.79
C GLN A 16 12.19 -15.57 -7.38
N LYS A 17 13.17 -14.87 -7.96
CA LYS A 17 14.61 -15.11 -7.68
C LYS A 17 14.95 -14.90 -6.20
N LYS A 18 14.14 -14.13 -5.46
CA LYS A 18 14.18 -13.99 -3.99
C LYS A 18 12.84 -14.46 -3.40
N LYS A 19 12.84 -15.00 -2.16
CA LYS A 19 11.62 -15.47 -1.47
C LYS A 19 10.56 -14.36 -1.29
N THR A 20 10.99 -13.10 -1.22
CA THR A 20 10.13 -11.92 -1.04
C THR A 20 9.65 -11.30 -2.35
N SER A 21 10.09 -11.79 -3.52
CA SER A 21 9.65 -11.23 -4.79
C SER A 21 8.18 -11.55 -5.06
N PRO A 22 7.34 -10.57 -5.43
CA PRO A 22 5.92 -10.80 -5.69
C PRO A 22 5.70 -11.74 -6.86
N LEU A 23 4.60 -12.49 -6.80
CA LEU A 23 4.25 -13.47 -7.82
C LEU A 23 3.50 -12.80 -8.98
N ASN A 24 4.24 -12.33 -9.97
CA ASN A 24 3.67 -11.58 -11.10
C ASN A 24 3.49 -12.45 -12.36
N PHE A 25 2.54 -12.08 -13.21
CA PHE A 25 2.30 -12.70 -14.53
C PHE A 25 2.38 -11.63 -15.61
N LYS A 26 3.12 -11.87 -16.69
CA LYS A 26 3.28 -10.89 -17.79
C LYS A 26 3.18 -11.56 -19.14
N LYS A 27 2.44 -10.97 -20.08
CA LYS A 27 2.40 -11.43 -21.49
C LYS A 27 3.75 -11.17 -22.14
N ARG A 28 4.28 -12.17 -22.84
CA ARG A 28 5.59 -12.10 -23.50
C ARG A 28 5.52 -12.82 -24.84
N LEU A 29 6.23 -12.27 -25.82
CA LEU A 29 6.50 -12.94 -27.08
C LEU A 29 7.65 -13.93 -26.87
N PHE A 30 7.37 -15.22 -26.93
CA PHE A 30 8.37 -16.27 -26.86
C PHE A 30 8.84 -16.65 -28.25
N LEU A 31 10.15 -16.87 -28.37
CA LEU A 31 10.82 -17.24 -29.60
C LEU A 31 11.77 -18.42 -29.32
N LEU A 32 11.53 -19.53 -30.01
CA LEU A 32 12.33 -20.74 -29.91
C LEU A 32 13.23 -20.87 -31.14
N THR A 33 14.52 -21.13 -30.90
CA THR A 33 15.52 -21.49 -31.91
C THR A 33 16.17 -22.82 -31.53
N MET A 34 17.03 -23.38 -32.38
CA MET A 34 17.78 -24.60 -32.08
C MET A 34 18.69 -24.48 -30.84
N HIS A 35 19.09 -23.26 -30.46
CA HIS A 35 20.07 -23.04 -29.39
C HIS A 35 19.52 -22.28 -28.19
N LYS A 36 18.46 -21.48 -28.36
CA LYS A 36 17.91 -20.63 -27.30
C LYS A 36 16.39 -20.56 -27.33
N LEU A 37 15.80 -20.51 -26.14
CA LEU A 37 14.45 -20.03 -25.87
C LEU A 37 14.55 -18.59 -25.35
N SER A 38 14.09 -17.60 -26.12
CA SER A 38 14.10 -16.19 -25.72
C SER A 38 12.69 -15.66 -25.55
N TYR A 39 12.52 -14.65 -24.70
CA TYR A 39 11.24 -13.96 -24.57
C TYR A 39 11.42 -12.45 -24.47
N TYR A 40 10.48 -11.73 -25.10
CA TYR A 40 10.53 -10.29 -25.35
C TYR A 40 9.26 -9.62 -24.83
N GLU A 41 9.35 -8.32 -24.58
CA GLU A 41 8.17 -7.45 -24.59
C GLU A 41 7.49 -7.50 -25.96
N TYR A 42 6.17 -7.39 -25.96
CA TYR A 42 5.37 -7.34 -27.18
C TYR A 42 4.49 -6.11 -27.12
N ASP A 43 4.61 -5.26 -28.14
CA ASP A 43 3.82 -4.06 -28.33
C ASP A 43 2.60 -4.46 -29.16
N PHE A 44 1.45 -4.64 -28.48
CA PHE A 44 0.21 -5.12 -29.10
C PHE A 44 -0.41 -4.08 -30.03
N GLU A 45 -0.25 -2.79 -29.72
CA GLU A 45 -0.75 -1.67 -30.52
C GLU A 45 -0.01 -1.53 -31.85
N ARG A 46 1.32 -1.72 -31.84
CA ARG A 46 2.17 -1.59 -33.05
C ARG A 46 2.52 -2.92 -33.71
N GLY A 47 2.05 -4.04 -33.14
CA GLY A 47 2.30 -5.40 -33.66
C GLY A 47 3.79 -5.76 -33.77
N ARG A 48 4.64 -5.26 -32.88
CA ARG A 48 6.11 -5.38 -33.00
C ARG A 48 6.78 -5.92 -31.74
N ARG A 49 7.88 -6.63 -31.95
CA ARG A 49 8.75 -7.14 -30.88
C ARG A 49 9.48 -5.99 -30.18
N GLY A 50 9.29 -5.89 -28.87
CA GLY A 50 9.98 -4.94 -28.00
C GLY A 50 11.32 -5.47 -27.46
N SER A 51 11.71 -4.98 -26.28
CA SER A 51 12.99 -5.31 -25.65
C SER A 51 13.09 -6.78 -25.22
N LYS A 52 14.29 -7.37 -25.28
CA LYS A 52 14.54 -8.74 -24.81
C LYS A 52 14.51 -8.78 -23.28
N LYS A 53 13.69 -9.64 -22.68
CA LYS A 53 13.56 -9.77 -21.22
C LYS A 53 14.29 -10.96 -20.63
N GLY A 54 14.51 -12.00 -21.42
CA GLY A 54 15.31 -13.13 -20.98
C GLY A 54 15.61 -14.12 -22.08
N SER A 55 16.50 -15.05 -21.77
CA SER A 55 16.99 -16.09 -22.65
C SER A 55 17.38 -17.30 -21.82
N ILE A 56 17.04 -18.48 -22.31
CA ILE A 56 17.48 -19.76 -21.76
C ILE A 56 18.18 -20.49 -22.90
N ASP A 57 19.41 -20.94 -22.67
CA ASP A 57 20.11 -21.80 -23.63
C ASP A 57 19.48 -23.20 -23.60
N VAL A 58 19.21 -23.77 -24.76
CA VAL A 58 18.47 -25.05 -24.90
C VAL A 58 19.21 -26.19 -24.18
N GLU A 59 20.54 -26.15 -24.16
CA GLU A 59 21.38 -27.10 -23.42
C GLU A 59 21.20 -27.05 -21.90
N LYS A 60 20.70 -25.93 -21.35
CA LYS A 60 20.43 -25.80 -19.91
C LYS A 60 19.05 -26.30 -19.52
N ILE A 61 18.18 -26.58 -20.49
CA ILE A 61 16.82 -27.04 -20.22
C ILE A 61 16.86 -28.53 -19.90
N THR A 62 16.46 -28.86 -18.67
CA THR A 62 16.50 -30.23 -18.13
C THR A 62 15.14 -30.90 -18.10
N CYS A 63 14.04 -30.14 -18.20
CA CYS A 63 12.67 -30.68 -18.28
C CYS A 63 11.71 -29.72 -19.00
N VAL A 64 10.79 -30.27 -19.79
CA VAL A 64 9.63 -29.54 -20.33
C VAL A 64 8.39 -30.41 -20.22
N GLU A 65 7.43 -29.99 -19.41
CA GLU A 65 6.20 -30.77 -19.17
C GLU A 65 4.97 -29.91 -18.89
N THR A 66 3.78 -30.51 -18.95
CA THR A 66 2.55 -29.87 -18.47
C THR A 66 2.58 -29.66 -16.96
N VAL A 67 1.84 -28.66 -16.48
CA VAL A 67 1.65 -28.41 -15.04
C VAL A 67 0.17 -28.56 -14.71
N VAL A 68 -0.12 -29.16 -13.57
CA VAL A 68 -1.49 -29.30 -13.06
C VAL A 68 -2.00 -27.90 -12.66
N PRO A 69 -3.12 -27.42 -13.24
CA PRO A 69 -3.71 -26.13 -12.87
C PRO A 69 -4.12 -26.08 -11.39
N GLU A 70 -4.15 -24.87 -10.82
CA GLU A 70 -4.66 -24.62 -9.47
C GLU A 70 -6.18 -24.86 -9.43
N LYS A 71 -6.73 -25.19 -8.25
CA LYS A 71 -8.18 -25.46 -8.10
C LYS A 71 -9.05 -24.24 -8.42
N ASN A 72 -8.61 -23.04 -8.05
CA ASN A 72 -9.34 -21.77 -8.24
C ASN A 72 -8.42 -20.71 -8.88
N PRO A 73 -8.13 -20.78 -10.19
CA PRO A 73 -7.30 -19.77 -10.85
C PRO A 73 -8.09 -18.47 -11.06
N PRO A 74 -7.42 -17.29 -11.13
CA PRO A 74 -8.03 -16.02 -11.51
C PRO A 74 -8.74 -16.10 -12.88
N PRO A 75 -9.70 -15.21 -13.19
CA PRO A 75 -10.51 -15.25 -14.43
C PRO A 75 -9.70 -15.41 -15.72
N GLU A 76 -8.54 -14.75 -15.81
CA GLU A 76 -7.61 -14.80 -16.95
C GLU A 76 -6.99 -16.18 -17.18
N ARG A 77 -7.04 -17.10 -16.20
CA ARG A 77 -6.47 -18.45 -16.24
C ARG A 77 -7.52 -19.55 -16.11
N GLN A 78 -8.81 -19.21 -16.16
CA GLN A 78 -9.91 -20.18 -16.13
C GLN A 78 -10.20 -20.73 -17.53
N ILE A 79 -10.48 -22.04 -17.61
CA ILE A 79 -10.89 -22.68 -18.86
C ILE A 79 -12.35 -22.25 -19.16
N PRO A 80 -12.66 -21.76 -20.38
CA PRO A 80 -14.04 -21.46 -20.77
C PRO A 80 -14.96 -22.68 -20.63
N ARG A 81 -16.17 -22.50 -20.06
CA ARG A 81 -17.16 -23.57 -19.96
C ARG A 81 -17.85 -23.76 -21.32
N ARG A 82 -18.03 -25.00 -21.78
CA ARG A 82 -18.80 -25.29 -23.00
C ARG A 82 -20.26 -24.88 -22.79
N GLY A 83 -20.74 -23.89 -23.54
CA GLY A 83 -22.16 -23.47 -23.56
C GLY A 83 -22.42 -21.96 -23.44
N GLU A 84 -21.41 -21.13 -23.16
CA GLU A 84 -21.51 -19.66 -23.06
C GLU A 84 -21.31 -18.95 -24.43
N GLU A 85 -21.62 -19.61 -25.55
CA GLU A 85 -21.27 -19.12 -26.91
C GLU A 85 -22.35 -18.25 -27.59
N SER A 86 -23.46 -17.88 -26.93
CA SER A 86 -24.56 -17.20 -27.66
C SER A 86 -25.18 -15.95 -27.02
N SER A 87 -24.68 -15.43 -25.90
CA SER A 87 -25.22 -14.19 -25.32
C SER A 87 -24.20 -13.26 -24.65
N GLU A 88 -23.03 -13.76 -24.27
CA GLU A 88 -21.96 -12.97 -23.61
C GLU A 88 -20.75 -12.72 -24.53
N MET A 89 -20.90 -12.95 -25.83
CA MET A 89 -19.79 -12.93 -26.79
C MET A 89 -19.30 -11.51 -27.14
N GLU A 90 -20.04 -10.46 -26.77
CA GLU A 90 -19.59 -9.06 -26.89
C GLU A 90 -18.88 -8.51 -25.65
N GLN A 91 -19.02 -9.12 -24.46
CA GLN A 91 -18.34 -8.66 -23.23
C GLN A 91 -17.16 -9.54 -22.81
N ILE A 92 -17.15 -10.83 -23.17
CA ILE A 92 -16.08 -11.78 -22.79
C ILE A 92 -14.88 -11.74 -23.77
N SER A 93 -15.01 -11.08 -24.92
CA SER A 93 -13.93 -10.90 -25.91
C SER A 93 -12.82 -9.94 -25.47
N ILE A 94 -12.99 -9.23 -24.34
CA ILE A 94 -12.05 -8.20 -23.87
C ILE A 94 -10.90 -8.80 -23.01
N ILE A 95 -11.07 -9.99 -22.44
CA ILE A 95 -10.04 -10.63 -21.59
C ILE A 95 -9.40 -11.80 -22.34
N GLU A 96 -8.21 -11.61 -22.90
CA GLU A 96 -7.39 -12.72 -23.43
C GLU A 96 -7.05 -13.71 -22.30
N ARG A 97 -7.58 -14.94 -22.35
CA ARG A 97 -7.35 -15.99 -21.33
C ARG A 97 -6.16 -16.89 -21.70
N PHE A 98 -5.39 -17.30 -20.69
CA PHE A 98 -4.25 -18.24 -20.80
C PHE A 98 -4.39 -19.40 -19.80
N PRO A 99 -5.34 -20.34 -20.01
CA PRO A 99 -5.67 -21.33 -18.98
C PRO A 99 -4.80 -22.59 -19.00
N TYR A 100 -3.90 -22.75 -19.98
CA TYR A 100 -3.15 -23.99 -20.19
C TYR A 100 -1.67 -23.86 -19.77
N PRO A 101 -1.30 -24.17 -18.50
CA PRO A 101 0.08 -24.07 -18.03
C PRO A 101 0.98 -25.22 -18.52
N PHE A 102 2.26 -24.90 -18.67
CA PHE A 102 3.38 -25.81 -18.82
C PHE A 102 4.64 -25.21 -18.16
N GLN A 103 5.67 -26.04 -17.97
CA GLN A 103 6.93 -25.62 -17.35
C GLN A 103 8.12 -25.90 -18.26
N VAL A 104 9.14 -25.05 -18.13
CA VAL A 104 10.48 -25.24 -18.68
C VAL A 104 11.45 -25.15 -17.49
N VAL A 105 12.05 -26.27 -17.10
CA VAL A 105 12.98 -26.34 -15.97
C VAL A 105 14.41 -26.25 -16.50
N TYR A 106 15.20 -25.39 -15.87
CA TYR A 106 16.61 -25.16 -16.20
C TYR A 106 17.41 -24.79 -14.93
N ASP A 107 18.66 -24.36 -15.07
CA ASP A 107 19.60 -24.09 -13.95
C ASP A 107 19.03 -23.20 -12.82
N GLU A 108 18.21 -22.20 -13.14
CA GLU A 108 17.57 -21.31 -12.14
C GLU A 108 16.22 -21.83 -11.58
N GLY A 109 15.77 -23.02 -11.97
CA GLY A 109 14.51 -23.64 -11.54
C GLY A 109 13.38 -23.60 -12.59
N PRO A 110 12.12 -23.86 -12.19
CA PRO A 110 11.00 -23.94 -13.12
C PRO A 110 10.56 -22.57 -13.63
N LEU A 111 10.50 -22.41 -14.95
CA LEU A 111 9.81 -21.33 -15.62
C LEU A 111 8.39 -21.78 -15.99
N TYR A 112 7.37 -21.19 -15.35
CA TYR A 112 5.97 -21.47 -15.68
C TYR A 112 5.44 -20.54 -16.78
N VAL A 113 4.85 -21.14 -17.81
CA VAL A 113 4.31 -20.47 -19.00
C VAL A 113 2.89 -20.96 -19.24
N PHE A 114 2.00 -20.06 -19.66
CA PHE A 114 0.58 -20.33 -19.85
C PHE A 114 0.20 -20.04 -21.30
N SER A 115 -0.47 -21.01 -21.92
CA SER A 115 -0.92 -20.98 -23.30
C SER A 115 -2.40 -20.60 -23.38
N PRO A 116 -2.81 -19.83 -24.42
CA PRO A 116 -4.22 -19.51 -24.67
C PRO A 116 -5.03 -20.73 -25.12
N THR A 117 -4.41 -21.67 -25.84
CA THR A 117 -5.07 -22.90 -26.32
C THR A 117 -4.29 -24.15 -25.93
N GLU A 118 -4.99 -25.28 -25.83
CA GLU A 118 -4.37 -26.57 -25.51
C GLU A 118 -3.50 -27.08 -26.66
N GLU A 119 -3.92 -26.82 -27.90
CA GLU A 119 -3.22 -27.19 -29.13
C GLU A 119 -1.88 -26.47 -29.22
N LEU A 120 -1.87 -25.17 -28.91
CA LEU A 120 -0.65 -24.37 -28.92
C LEU A 120 0.32 -24.84 -27.81
N ARG A 121 -0.19 -25.18 -26.63
CA ARG A 121 0.60 -25.79 -25.55
C ARG A 121 1.25 -27.10 -26.01
N LYS A 122 0.45 -28.01 -26.58
CA LYS A 122 0.94 -29.32 -27.07
C LYS A 122 2.02 -29.14 -28.14
N ARG A 123 1.81 -28.22 -29.09
CA ARG A 123 2.78 -27.91 -30.15
C ARG A 123 4.11 -27.39 -29.58
N TRP A 124 4.06 -26.48 -28.61
CA TRP A 124 5.25 -25.91 -27.99
C TRP A 124 6.01 -26.92 -27.13
N ILE A 125 5.33 -27.70 -26.30
CA ILE A 125 5.97 -28.77 -25.52
C ILE A 125 6.65 -29.78 -26.45
N HIS A 126 5.97 -30.18 -27.54
CA HIS A 126 6.55 -31.11 -28.51
C HIS A 126 7.83 -30.56 -29.16
N GLN A 127 7.81 -29.31 -29.64
CA GLN A 127 8.99 -28.71 -30.26
C GLN A 127 10.12 -28.45 -29.25
N LEU A 128 9.80 -28.01 -28.04
CA LEU A 128 10.79 -27.87 -26.97
C LEU A 128 11.45 -29.22 -26.62
N LYS A 129 10.66 -30.30 -26.50
CA LYS A 129 11.17 -31.66 -26.30
C LYS A 129 12.05 -32.12 -27.46
N ASN A 130 11.70 -31.77 -28.70
CA ASN A 130 12.50 -32.11 -29.88
C ASN A 130 13.87 -31.41 -29.88
N VAL A 131 13.96 -30.13 -29.48
CA VAL A 131 15.25 -29.42 -29.46
C VAL A 131 16.16 -29.85 -28.31
N ILE A 132 15.59 -30.30 -27.18
CA ILE A 132 16.36 -30.82 -26.03
C ILE A 132 16.62 -32.33 -26.09
N ARG A 133 16.14 -33.04 -27.12
CA ARG A 133 16.13 -34.52 -27.17
C ARG A 133 17.50 -35.20 -27.03
N TYR A 134 18.57 -34.46 -27.35
CA TYR A 134 19.95 -34.93 -27.24
C TYR A 134 20.70 -34.33 -26.05
N ASN A 135 20.00 -33.60 -25.18
CA ASN A 135 20.59 -33.09 -23.95
C ASN A 135 20.84 -34.26 -22.97
N SER A 136 22.08 -34.45 -22.52
CA SER A 136 22.43 -35.49 -21.54
C SER A 136 21.90 -35.20 -20.14
N ASP A 137 21.55 -33.95 -19.86
CA ASP A 137 21.21 -33.46 -18.51
C ASP A 137 19.70 -33.49 -18.23
N LEU A 138 18.92 -34.24 -19.03
CA LEU A 138 17.48 -34.39 -18.81
C LEU A 138 17.20 -35.12 -17.50
N VAL A 139 16.29 -34.56 -16.68
CA VAL A 139 15.90 -35.17 -15.41
C VAL A 139 15.05 -36.41 -15.62
N GLN A 140 15.26 -37.43 -14.78
CA GLN A 140 14.44 -38.65 -14.77
C GLN A 140 13.08 -38.47 -14.09
N LYS A 141 12.99 -37.45 -13.21
CA LYS A 141 11.78 -37.12 -12.48
C LYS A 141 11.56 -35.62 -12.46
N TYR A 142 10.30 -35.20 -12.52
CA TYR A 142 9.88 -33.80 -12.49
C TYR A 142 8.73 -33.57 -11.48
N HIS A 143 8.42 -32.31 -11.21
CA HIS A 143 7.31 -31.92 -10.35
C HIS A 143 6.11 -31.48 -11.19
N PRO A 144 4.95 -32.15 -11.12
CA PRO A 144 3.80 -31.82 -11.96
C PRO A 144 3.00 -30.59 -11.49
N CYS A 145 3.24 -30.10 -10.26
CA CYS A 145 2.52 -28.96 -9.70
C CYS A 145 3.42 -27.73 -9.50
N PHE A 146 2.80 -26.59 -9.22
CA PHE A 146 3.50 -25.34 -8.99
C PHE A 146 4.37 -25.35 -7.72
N TRP A 147 5.48 -24.63 -7.79
CA TRP A 147 6.22 -24.12 -6.65
C TRP A 147 5.56 -22.84 -6.13
N ILE A 148 5.10 -22.83 -4.89
CA ILE A 148 4.43 -21.69 -4.22
C ILE A 148 4.89 -21.63 -2.76
N ASP A 149 5.14 -20.43 -2.24
CA ASP A 149 5.47 -20.17 -0.82
C ASP A 149 6.59 -21.05 -0.24
N GLY A 150 7.58 -21.36 -1.08
CA GLY A 150 8.75 -22.13 -0.66
C GLY A 150 8.59 -23.64 -0.71
N GLN A 151 7.53 -24.18 -1.32
CA GLN A 151 7.32 -25.62 -1.49
C GLN A 151 6.64 -26.01 -2.80
N TYR A 152 6.84 -27.27 -3.24
CA TYR A 152 6.08 -27.87 -4.34
C TYR A 152 4.72 -28.39 -3.88
N LEU A 153 3.64 -27.99 -4.55
CA LEU A 153 2.27 -28.42 -4.18
C LEU A 153 2.01 -29.92 -4.38
N CYS A 154 2.84 -30.64 -5.15
CA CYS A 154 2.66 -32.07 -5.41
C CYS A 154 3.21 -32.98 -4.31
N CYS A 155 4.23 -32.54 -3.56
CA CYS A 155 4.95 -33.41 -2.61
C CYS A 155 5.57 -32.67 -1.42
N SER A 156 5.27 -31.38 -1.26
CA SER A 156 5.76 -30.51 -0.16
C SER A 156 7.28 -30.41 -0.03
N GLN A 157 8.03 -30.70 -1.10
CA GLN A 157 9.48 -30.51 -1.10
C GLN A 157 9.81 -29.02 -1.07
N THR A 158 10.77 -28.62 -0.22
CA THR A 158 11.08 -27.22 0.12
C THR A 158 12.36 -26.67 -0.51
N ALA A 159 12.96 -27.39 -1.47
CA ALA A 159 14.03 -26.87 -2.32
C ALA A 159 13.61 -26.83 -3.81
N LYS A 160 13.82 -25.68 -4.50
CA LYS A 160 13.39 -25.48 -5.91
C LYS A 160 14.05 -26.46 -6.88
N ASN A 161 15.28 -26.88 -6.58
CA ASN A 161 16.07 -27.84 -7.36
C ASN A 161 15.94 -29.28 -6.86
N ALA A 162 15.00 -29.56 -5.94
CA ALA A 162 14.81 -30.91 -5.43
C ALA A 162 14.31 -31.86 -6.52
N MET A 163 14.69 -33.13 -6.40
CA MET A 163 14.33 -34.18 -7.36
C MET A 163 12.81 -34.32 -7.49
N GLY A 164 12.33 -34.37 -8.74
CA GLY A 164 10.90 -34.51 -9.04
C GLY A 164 10.21 -35.70 -8.38
N CYS A 165 8.91 -35.59 -8.12
CA CYS A 165 8.09 -36.67 -7.57
C CYS A 165 7.41 -37.56 -8.62
N GLN A 166 7.38 -37.15 -9.90
CA GLN A 166 6.80 -37.91 -11.00
C GLN A 166 7.87 -38.34 -12.02
N ILE A 167 7.79 -39.58 -12.51
CA ILE A 167 8.72 -40.11 -13.52
C ILE A 167 8.45 -39.44 -14.86
N LEU A 168 9.50 -38.97 -15.53
CA LEU A 168 9.43 -38.48 -16.90
C LEU A 168 9.39 -39.69 -17.85
N GLU A 169 8.23 -39.96 -18.44
CA GLU A 169 8.07 -41.06 -19.40
C GLU A 169 8.79 -40.73 -20.72
N ASN A 170 9.98 -41.28 -20.91
CA ASN A 170 10.63 -41.26 -22.22
C ASN A 170 9.87 -42.20 -23.16
N ARG A 171 9.16 -41.65 -24.15
CA ARG A 171 8.76 -42.40 -25.33
C ARG A 171 10.03 -42.76 -26.12
N ASN A 172 10.63 -43.89 -25.76
CA ASN A 172 11.22 -44.89 -26.64
C ASN A 172 11.53 -46.16 -25.85
N GLY A 173 11.24 -47.30 -26.46
CA GLY A 173 11.02 -48.59 -25.82
C GLY A 173 12.19 -49.14 -25.01
N SER A 174 11.80 -49.96 -24.03
CA SER A 174 12.43 -51.22 -23.62
C SER A 174 13.94 -51.36 -23.83
N LEU A 175 14.72 -51.28 -22.74
CA LEU A 175 15.94 -52.05 -22.53
C LEU A 175 16.20 -52.15 -21.01
N LYS A 176 16.01 -53.35 -20.44
CA LYS A 176 16.67 -53.83 -19.22
C LYS A 176 17.77 -54.82 -19.67
N PRO A 177 18.76 -55.21 -18.84
CA PRO A 177 19.36 -54.55 -17.67
C PRO A 177 20.92 -54.56 -17.72
N GLY A 178 21.57 -53.61 -17.03
CA GLY A 178 23.02 -53.63 -16.79
C GLY A 178 23.34 -53.59 -15.30
N SER A 179 23.72 -54.74 -14.76
CA SER A 179 24.16 -54.97 -13.38
C SER A 179 25.43 -54.18 -13.04
N SER A 180 25.45 -53.48 -11.90
CA SER A 180 26.65 -53.37 -11.09
C SER A 180 26.30 -53.24 -9.61
N HIS A 181 26.62 -54.28 -8.87
CA HIS A 181 26.51 -54.39 -7.42
C HIS A 181 27.48 -53.45 -6.68
N ARG A 182 27.00 -52.80 -5.62
CA ARG A 182 27.73 -52.79 -4.33
C ARG A 182 26.82 -52.59 -3.10
N LYS A 183 26.47 -53.75 -2.53
CA LYS A 183 26.29 -54.16 -1.12
C LYS A 183 26.05 -53.13 0.01
N THR A 184 24.83 -53.24 0.58
CA THR A 184 24.47 -53.43 2.01
C THR A 184 24.80 -52.38 3.08
N LYS A 185 23.77 -51.96 3.86
CA LYS A 185 23.50 -52.52 5.21
C LYS A 185 22.16 -52.04 5.85
N LYS A 186 21.35 -53.07 6.15
CA LYS A 186 20.33 -53.30 7.20
C LYS A 186 18.95 -52.58 7.22
N PRO A 187 17.87 -53.32 7.58
CA PRO A 187 16.48 -52.88 7.51
C PRO A 187 15.85 -52.55 8.88
N LEU A 188 14.73 -51.81 8.88
CA LEU A 188 13.79 -51.66 10.00
C LEU A 188 12.47 -52.41 9.68
N PRO A 189 11.72 -52.86 10.71
CA PRO A 189 10.77 -53.97 10.63
C PRO A 189 9.43 -53.61 9.96
N PRO A 190 8.65 -54.62 9.52
CA PRO A 190 7.37 -54.40 8.85
C PRO A 190 6.25 -54.08 9.84
N THR A 191 5.37 -53.15 9.46
CA THR A 191 4.04 -52.94 10.06
C THR A 191 3.10 -54.09 9.69
N PRO A 192 2.26 -54.59 10.62
CA PRO A 192 1.27 -55.61 10.32
C PRO A 192 0.09 -55.07 9.52
N GLU A 193 -0.54 -56.00 8.83
CA GLU A 193 -1.63 -55.88 7.86
C GLU A 193 -2.93 -55.30 8.44
N GLU A 194 -3.67 -54.63 7.56
CA GLU A 194 -5.07 -54.29 7.75
C GLU A 194 -5.92 -55.55 7.74
N ASP A 195 -6.73 -55.76 8.77
CA ASP A 195 -8.11 -56.20 8.52
C ASP A 195 -9.07 -55.89 9.67
N GLN A 196 -10.18 -55.27 9.25
CA GLN A 196 -11.51 -55.23 9.86
C GLN A 196 -11.66 -54.49 11.20
N ILE A 197 -12.55 -53.49 11.21
CA ILE A 197 -13.81 -53.48 12.00
C ILE A 197 -14.48 -52.08 11.99
N LEU A 198 -15.75 -52.09 11.58
CA LEU A 198 -16.85 -51.16 11.90
C LEU A 198 -16.99 -49.80 11.20
N LYS A 199 -17.99 -49.77 10.31
CA LYS A 199 -18.82 -48.61 9.97
C LYS A 199 -19.31 -47.89 11.25
N LYS A 200 -19.00 -46.59 11.38
CA LYS A 200 -19.75 -45.61 12.19
C LYS A 200 -19.91 -44.30 11.39
N PRO A 201 -20.97 -43.50 11.64
CA PRO A 201 -21.50 -42.51 10.70
C PRO A 201 -20.60 -41.29 10.48
N LEU A 202 -20.82 -40.63 9.33
CA LEU A 202 -20.31 -39.30 9.03
C LEU A 202 -20.68 -38.29 10.14
N PRO A 203 -19.80 -37.35 10.49
CA PRO A 203 -20.15 -36.23 11.36
C PRO A 203 -21.22 -35.35 10.66
N PRO A 204 -22.15 -34.75 11.41
CA PRO A 204 -23.19 -33.90 10.84
C PRO A 204 -22.57 -32.66 10.18
N GLU A 205 -23.18 -32.21 9.09
CA GLU A 205 -22.92 -30.90 8.48
C GLU A 205 -22.98 -29.80 9.55
N PRO A 206 -22.14 -28.75 9.47
CA PRO A 206 -22.25 -27.62 10.38
C PRO A 206 -23.61 -26.95 10.15
N THR A 207 -24.51 -27.16 11.11
CA THR A 207 -25.74 -26.41 11.26
C THR A 207 -25.40 -24.93 11.33
N ALA A 208 -26.08 -24.13 10.51
CA ALA A 208 -26.03 -22.68 10.56
C ALA A 208 -26.15 -22.23 12.02
N ALA A 209 -25.12 -21.54 12.51
CA ALA A 209 -25.17 -20.90 13.81
C ALA A 209 -26.35 -19.91 13.81
N PRO A 210 -27.13 -19.82 14.90
CA PRO A 210 -28.13 -18.78 15.02
C PRO A 210 -27.41 -17.43 14.94
N ALA A 211 -27.93 -16.53 14.10
CA ALA A 211 -27.44 -15.17 13.97
C ALA A 211 -27.37 -14.53 15.36
N SER A 212 -26.14 -14.43 15.89
CA SER A 212 -25.82 -13.47 16.92
C SER A 212 -26.18 -12.09 16.35
N THR A 213 -27.17 -11.43 16.92
CA THR A 213 -27.39 -10.00 16.71
C THR A 213 -26.13 -9.30 17.21
N SER A 214 -25.14 -9.09 16.33
CA SER A 214 -24.06 -8.16 16.64
C SER A 214 -24.71 -6.79 16.68
N GLU A 215 -24.65 -6.11 17.81
CA GLU A 215 -24.96 -4.69 17.88
C GLU A 215 -24.10 -3.99 16.83
N LEU A 216 -24.73 -3.43 15.80
CA LEU A 216 -24.03 -2.74 14.72
C LEU A 216 -23.32 -1.53 15.33
N LYS A 217 -22.02 -1.37 15.03
CA LYS A 217 -21.20 -0.27 15.53
C LYS A 217 -21.83 1.07 15.16
N LYS A 218 -22.10 1.91 16.16
CA LYS A 218 -22.77 3.20 15.98
C LYS A 218 -21.74 4.32 15.89
N VAL A 219 -21.92 5.21 14.91
CA VAL A 219 -21.03 6.37 14.68
C VAL A 219 -21.84 7.66 14.53
N VAL A 220 -21.20 8.80 14.75
CA VAL A 220 -21.77 10.15 14.58
C VAL A 220 -20.98 10.89 13.51
N ALA A 221 -21.68 11.59 12.62
CA ALA A 221 -21.04 12.43 11.60
C ALA A 221 -20.46 13.72 12.18
N LEU A 222 -19.17 13.94 11.97
CA LEU A 222 -18.45 15.16 12.35
C LEU A 222 -18.65 16.31 11.35
N TYR A 223 -18.98 15.98 10.09
CA TYR A 223 -19.14 16.92 8.98
C TYR A 223 -20.34 16.53 8.11
N ASP A 224 -20.88 17.50 7.38
CA ASP A 224 -21.81 17.23 6.29
C ASP A 224 -21.07 16.60 5.11
N TYR A 225 -21.66 15.58 4.50
CA TYR A 225 -21.15 14.96 3.28
C TYR A 225 -22.29 14.80 2.27
N MET A 226 -22.10 15.39 1.08
CA MET A 226 -23.03 15.22 -0.03
C MET A 226 -22.58 14.04 -0.91
N PRO A 227 -23.46 13.07 -1.21
CA PRO A 227 -23.14 11.94 -2.08
C PRO A 227 -22.56 12.41 -3.43
N MET A 228 -21.40 11.88 -3.82
CA MET A 228 -20.77 12.20 -5.11
C MET A 228 -21.21 11.24 -6.23
N ASN A 229 -21.72 10.06 -5.86
CA ASN A 229 -22.27 9.05 -6.74
C ASN A 229 -23.44 8.30 -6.06
N ALA A 230 -24.09 7.38 -6.77
CA ALA A 230 -25.28 6.67 -6.28
C ALA A 230 -25.00 5.63 -5.18
N ASN A 231 -23.74 5.21 -5.00
CA ASN A 231 -23.34 4.26 -3.96
C ASN A 231 -23.02 4.96 -2.63
N ASP A 232 -22.87 6.29 -2.63
CA ASP A 232 -22.53 7.07 -1.46
C ASP A 232 -23.78 7.39 -0.61
N LEU A 233 -23.61 7.43 0.71
CA LEU A 233 -24.65 7.83 1.65
C LEU A 233 -24.42 9.27 2.15
N GLN A 234 -25.48 10.06 2.24
CA GLN A 234 -25.40 11.44 2.75
C GLN A 234 -25.06 11.43 4.25
N LEU A 235 -24.06 12.22 4.66
CA LEU A 235 -23.85 12.53 6.07
C LEU A 235 -24.41 13.91 6.40
N ARG A 236 -25.08 14.01 7.54
CA ARG A 236 -25.48 15.28 8.16
C ARG A 236 -24.78 15.39 9.50
N LYS A 237 -24.07 16.49 9.73
CA LYS A 237 -23.30 16.73 10.95
C LYS A 237 -24.19 16.51 12.19
N GLY A 238 -23.70 15.70 13.11
CA GLY A 238 -24.37 15.34 14.35
C GLY A 238 -25.38 14.19 14.25
N GLU A 239 -25.68 13.68 13.06
CA GLU A 239 -26.55 12.52 12.91
C GLU A 239 -25.78 11.20 13.12
N GLU A 240 -26.55 10.19 13.54
CA GLU A 240 -26.05 8.86 13.87
C GLU A 240 -26.23 7.88 12.71
N TYR A 241 -25.24 7.01 12.52
CA TYR A 241 -25.19 5.99 11.49
C TYR A 241 -24.73 4.66 12.06
N PHE A 242 -25.16 3.57 11.45
CA PHE A 242 -24.77 2.22 11.84
C PHE A 242 -23.82 1.63 10.80
N ILE A 243 -22.62 1.24 11.23
CA ILE A 243 -21.63 0.61 10.35
C ILE A 243 -22.03 -0.84 10.12
N LEU A 244 -22.19 -1.18 8.83
CA LEU A 244 -22.55 -2.53 8.38
C LEU A 244 -21.29 -3.35 8.05
N GLU A 245 -20.31 -2.71 7.42
CA GLU A 245 -19.04 -3.33 7.05
C GLU A 245 -17.90 -2.35 7.38
N GLU A 246 -17.13 -2.68 8.41
CA GLU A 246 -15.88 -2.01 8.73
C GLU A 246 -14.75 -2.69 7.95
N SER A 247 -14.01 -1.91 7.17
CA SER A 247 -12.84 -2.39 6.46
C SER A 247 -11.67 -1.45 6.70
N ASN A 248 -10.45 -1.91 6.43
CA ASN A 248 -9.24 -1.08 6.47
C ASN A 248 -9.23 0.01 5.36
N LEU A 249 -10.32 0.13 4.59
CA LEU A 249 -10.47 1.12 3.53
C LEU A 249 -10.99 2.45 4.10
N PRO A 250 -10.70 3.58 3.44
CA PRO A 250 -11.15 4.91 3.88
C PRO A 250 -12.65 5.16 3.70
N TRP A 251 -13.39 4.18 3.18
CA TRP A 251 -14.83 4.22 2.99
C TRP A 251 -15.48 3.04 3.69
N TRP A 252 -16.50 3.31 4.49
CA TRP A 252 -17.24 2.30 5.24
C TRP A 252 -18.66 2.22 4.71
N ARG A 253 -19.22 1.01 4.70
CA ARG A 253 -20.64 0.82 4.37
C ARG A 253 -21.45 1.07 5.63
N ALA A 254 -22.35 2.04 5.57
CA ALA A 254 -23.16 2.47 6.70
C ALA A 254 -24.65 2.50 6.33
N ARG A 255 -25.49 2.56 7.37
CA ARG A 255 -26.93 2.72 7.28
C ARG A 255 -27.38 3.94 8.09
N ASP A 256 -28.24 4.77 7.53
CA ASP A 256 -28.86 5.89 8.23
C ASP A 256 -30.04 5.45 9.11
N LYS A 257 -30.62 6.40 9.85
CA LYS A 257 -31.81 6.19 10.69
C LYS A 257 -33.08 5.80 9.92
N ASN A 258 -33.14 6.07 8.61
CA ASN A 258 -34.28 5.75 7.74
C ASN A 258 -34.12 4.38 7.06
N GLY A 259 -32.99 3.69 7.28
CA GLY A 259 -32.68 2.41 6.66
C GLY A 259 -31.98 2.50 5.31
N GLN A 260 -31.61 3.70 4.85
CA GLN A 260 -30.83 3.89 3.62
C GLN A 260 -29.38 3.45 3.84
N GLU A 261 -28.86 2.65 2.92
CA GLU A 261 -27.49 2.16 2.95
C GLU A 261 -26.64 2.81 1.87
N GLY A 262 -25.35 2.96 2.15
CA GLY A 262 -24.36 3.40 1.19
C GLY A 262 -22.98 3.57 1.84
N TYR A 263 -22.03 4.08 1.07
CA TYR A 263 -20.67 4.30 1.53
C TYR A 263 -20.48 5.71 2.09
N ILE A 264 -19.78 5.80 3.21
CA ILE A 264 -19.42 7.06 3.88
C ILE A 264 -17.91 7.16 4.07
N PRO A 265 -17.31 8.36 4.04
CA PRO A 265 -15.89 8.52 4.36
C PRO A 265 -15.63 8.24 5.84
N SER A 266 -14.68 7.37 6.17
CA SER A 266 -14.41 7.00 7.57
C SER A 266 -13.85 8.17 8.39
N ASN A 267 -13.13 9.10 7.77
CA ASN A 267 -12.61 10.32 8.41
C ASN A 267 -13.69 11.39 8.69
N TYR A 268 -14.95 11.15 8.27
CA TYR A 268 -16.08 12.06 8.51
C TYR A 268 -16.92 11.66 9.71
N VAL A 269 -16.63 10.51 10.31
CA VAL A 269 -17.42 9.96 11.42
C VAL A 269 -16.51 9.63 12.61
N THR A 270 -17.11 9.62 13.80
CA THR A 270 -16.49 9.14 15.03
C THR A 270 -17.39 8.10 15.69
N GLU A 271 -16.84 7.22 16.51
CA GLU A 271 -17.64 6.31 17.34
C GLU A 271 -18.60 7.09 18.25
N ALA A 272 -19.84 6.60 18.35
CA ALA A 272 -20.91 7.28 19.09
C ALA A 272 -20.77 7.16 20.61
N GLU A 273 -19.95 6.22 21.10
CA GLU A 273 -19.66 6.07 22.53
C GLU A 273 -18.54 7.04 22.93
N ASP A 274 -18.89 8.03 23.77
CA ASP A 274 -17.98 8.92 24.51
C ASP A 274 -16.81 9.56 23.72
N SER A 275 -16.95 9.71 22.40
CA SER A 275 -15.93 10.40 21.63
C SER A 275 -16.06 11.91 21.86
N ILE A 276 -15.15 12.43 22.67
CA ILE A 276 -14.94 13.87 22.88
C ILE A 276 -14.82 14.65 21.55
N GLU A 277 -14.48 13.97 20.46
CA GLU A 277 -14.36 14.52 19.11
C GLU A 277 -15.66 15.08 18.53
N MET A 278 -16.83 14.67 19.07
CA MET A 278 -18.12 15.21 18.64
C MET A 278 -18.37 16.64 19.12
N TYR A 279 -17.70 17.07 20.18
CA TYR A 279 -17.96 18.37 20.77
C TYR A 279 -17.20 19.48 20.04
N GLU A 280 -17.91 20.56 19.69
CA GLU A 280 -17.33 21.68 18.95
C GLU A 280 -16.16 22.36 19.69
N TRP A 281 -16.15 22.29 21.03
CA TRP A 281 -15.07 22.83 21.85
C TRP A 281 -13.79 21.98 21.82
N TYR A 282 -13.83 20.75 21.29
CA TYR A 282 -12.68 19.85 21.25
C TYR A 282 -11.89 19.97 19.95
N SER A 283 -10.57 20.12 20.07
CA SER A 283 -9.64 20.22 18.96
C SER A 283 -8.40 19.36 19.25
N LYS A 284 -8.42 18.11 18.76
CA LYS A 284 -7.39 17.08 18.98
C LYS A 284 -5.97 17.59 18.78
N HIS A 285 -5.63 17.99 17.55
CA HIS A 285 -4.27 18.37 17.16
C HIS A 285 -3.96 19.88 17.28
N MET A 286 -4.55 20.56 18.27
CA MET A 286 -4.34 22.00 18.47
C MET A 286 -3.14 22.25 19.39
N THR A 287 -2.15 23.03 18.94
CA THR A 287 -1.03 23.44 19.82
C THR A 287 -1.46 24.55 20.78
N ARG A 288 -0.64 24.80 21.81
CA ARG A 288 -0.86 25.92 22.74
C ARG A 288 -0.92 27.25 22.01
N SER A 289 0.07 27.55 21.18
CA SER A 289 0.16 28.83 20.46
C SER A 289 -0.99 29.03 19.47
N GLN A 290 -1.41 27.97 18.77
CA GLN A 290 -2.59 28.02 17.88
C GLN A 290 -3.88 28.29 18.66
N ALA A 291 -4.08 27.63 19.81
CA ALA A 291 -5.22 27.88 20.67
C ALA A 291 -5.21 29.32 21.19
N GLU A 292 -4.04 29.86 21.57
CA GLU A 292 -3.92 31.24 22.03
C GLU A 292 -4.26 32.25 20.92
N GLN A 293 -3.77 32.03 19.70
CA GLN A 293 -4.07 32.88 18.55
C GLN A 293 -5.57 32.90 18.24
N LEU A 294 -6.22 31.72 18.21
CA LEU A 294 -7.66 31.61 17.93
C LEU A 294 -8.51 32.27 19.01
N LEU A 295 -8.18 32.03 20.29
CA LEU A 295 -8.89 32.63 21.42
C LEU A 295 -8.74 34.16 21.44
N LYS A 296 -7.55 34.69 21.13
CA LYS A 296 -7.32 36.14 20.99
C LYS A 296 -8.08 36.73 19.80
N GLN A 297 -8.12 36.02 18.67
CA GLN A 297 -8.83 36.46 17.47
C GLN A 297 -10.34 36.59 17.73
N GLU A 298 -10.94 35.64 18.45
CA GLU A 298 -12.35 35.75 18.86
C GLU A 298 -12.57 36.85 19.91
N GLY A 299 -11.64 37.03 20.85
CA GLY A 299 -11.63 38.15 21.80
C GLY A 299 -12.85 38.20 22.75
N LYS A 300 -13.56 37.09 22.94
CA LYS A 300 -14.78 36.99 23.75
C LYS A 300 -14.51 36.40 25.12
N GLU A 301 -14.98 37.08 26.16
CA GLU A 301 -14.91 36.65 27.56
C GLU A 301 -15.50 35.24 27.74
N GLY A 302 -14.75 34.35 28.38
CA GLY A 302 -15.17 32.95 28.60
C GLY A 302 -15.15 32.10 27.33
N GLY A 303 -14.51 32.56 26.25
CA GLY A 303 -14.19 31.73 25.09
C GLY A 303 -13.23 30.62 25.48
N PHE A 304 -13.49 29.37 25.06
CA PHE A 304 -12.68 28.23 25.48
C PHE A 304 -12.49 27.16 24.41
N ILE A 305 -11.37 26.42 24.52
CA ILE A 305 -11.02 25.27 23.66
C ILE A 305 -10.47 24.15 24.55
N VAL A 306 -10.85 22.91 24.28
CA VAL A 306 -10.24 21.70 24.84
C VAL A 306 -9.38 21.05 23.78
N ARG A 307 -8.16 20.68 24.14
CA ARG A 307 -7.16 20.11 23.23
C ARG A 307 -6.33 19.04 23.91
N ASP A 308 -5.62 18.23 23.12
CA ASP A 308 -4.60 17.34 23.66
C ASP A 308 -3.54 18.17 24.40
N SER A 309 -3.09 17.65 25.54
CA SER A 309 -1.96 18.19 26.26
C SER A 309 -0.67 17.75 25.58
N SER A 310 0.41 18.54 25.71
CA SER A 310 1.74 18.10 25.30
C SER A 310 2.19 16.84 26.08
N LYS A 311 1.58 16.56 27.23
CA LYS A 311 1.73 15.30 27.96
C LYS A 311 0.76 14.25 27.42
N ALA A 312 1.30 13.13 26.95
CA ALA A 312 0.52 12.01 26.40
C ALA A 312 -0.60 11.56 27.35
N GLY A 313 -1.81 11.40 26.80
CA GLY A 313 -2.98 10.93 27.54
C GLY A 313 -3.63 11.95 28.47
N LYS A 314 -3.26 13.24 28.38
CA LYS A 314 -3.90 14.32 29.14
C LYS A 314 -4.54 15.34 28.21
N TYR A 315 -5.50 16.09 28.74
CA TYR A 315 -6.21 17.16 28.02
C TYR A 315 -5.93 18.51 28.66
N THR A 316 -6.10 19.59 27.90
CA THR A 316 -5.92 20.96 28.39
C THR A 316 -7.10 21.82 27.97
N VAL A 317 -7.71 22.52 28.92
CA VAL A 317 -8.76 23.52 28.70
C VAL A 317 -8.12 24.90 28.69
N SER A 318 -8.18 25.57 27.54
CA SER A 318 -7.65 26.92 27.33
C SER A 318 -8.80 27.92 27.36
N VAL A 319 -8.74 28.95 28.21
CA VAL A 319 -9.84 29.88 28.47
C VAL A 319 -9.37 31.32 28.33
N PHE A 320 -10.09 32.13 27.56
CA PHE A 320 -9.87 33.56 27.41
C PHE A 320 -10.67 34.38 28.45
N ALA A 321 -10.02 35.36 29.05
CA ALA A 321 -10.64 36.33 29.95
C ALA A 321 -10.12 37.74 29.66
N LYS A 322 -11.00 38.73 29.66
CA LYS A 322 -10.67 40.15 29.57
C LYS A 322 -10.18 40.63 30.93
N SER A 323 -9.01 41.25 30.94
CA SER A 323 -8.47 41.93 32.12
C SER A 323 -8.78 43.42 32.02
N THR A 324 -9.14 44.06 33.13
CA THR A 324 -9.40 45.50 33.19
C THR A 324 -8.15 46.35 32.95
N GLY A 325 -6.95 45.75 33.02
CA GLY A 325 -5.66 46.42 32.80
C GLY A 325 -4.90 46.01 31.54
N ASP A 326 -5.43 45.08 30.74
CA ASP A 326 -4.78 44.63 29.50
C ASP A 326 -5.80 44.55 28.35
N PRO A 327 -5.75 45.48 27.37
CA PRO A 327 -6.68 45.51 26.25
C PRO A 327 -6.59 44.29 25.34
N GLN A 328 -5.52 43.48 25.41
CA GLN A 328 -5.40 42.25 24.62
C GLN A 328 -6.06 41.02 25.26
N GLY A 329 -6.46 41.10 26.54
CA GLY A 329 -7.00 39.97 27.30
C GLY A 329 -5.95 38.91 27.64
N VAL A 330 -6.28 38.05 28.61
CA VAL A 330 -5.40 36.98 29.11
C VAL A 330 -5.98 35.61 28.81
N ILE A 331 -5.12 34.65 28.49
CA ILE A 331 -5.51 33.25 28.31
C ILE A 331 -4.89 32.41 29.42
N ARG A 332 -5.68 31.52 30.01
CA ARG A 332 -5.24 30.54 31.00
C ARG A 332 -5.44 29.13 30.49
N HIS A 333 -4.46 28.27 30.76
CA HIS A 333 -4.49 26.86 30.40
C HIS A 333 -4.60 26.02 31.66
N TYR A 334 -5.62 25.17 31.72
CA TYR A 334 -5.88 24.27 32.83
C TYR A 334 -5.73 22.84 32.34
N VAL A 335 -4.80 22.09 32.92
CA VAL A 335 -4.61 20.68 32.59
C VAL A 335 -5.72 19.88 33.25
N VAL A 336 -6.41 19.04 32.47
CA VAL A 336 -7.37 18.07 33.00
C VAL A 336 -6.58 16.97 33.69
N CYS A 337 -6.73 16.89 35.00
CA CYS A 337 -6.14 15.86 35.82
C CYS A 337 -7.08 14.66 35.90
N SER A 338 -6.51 13.46 36.01
CA SER A 338 -7.24 12.21 36.24
C SER A 338 -6.85 11.59 37.58
N THR A 339 -7.81 10.93 38.23
CA THR A 339 -7.58 10.12 39.44
C THR A 339 -7.23 8.68 39.07
N PRO A 340 -6.66 7.88 39.98
CA PRO A 340 -6.46 6.44 39.76
C PRO A 340 -7.74 5.66 39.46
N GLN A 341 -8.90 6.21 39.82
CA GLN A 341 -10.23 5.66 39.54
C GLN A 341 -10.83 6.18 38.21
N SER A 342 -10.01 6.75 37.31
CA SER A 342 -10.41 7.27 36.00
C SER A 342 -11.44 8.40 36.03
N GLN A 343 -11.43 9.23 37.08
CA GLN A 343 -12.27 10.44 37.16
C GLN A 343 -11.46 11.68 36.80
N TYR A 344 -12.11 12.68 36.21
CA TYR A 344 -11.48 13.90 35.68
C TYR A 344 -11.78 15.14 36.54
N TYR A 345 -10.83 16.07 36.63
CA TYR A 345 -11.03 17.37 37.30
C TYR A 345 -10.11 18.48 36.76
N LEU A 346 -10.55 19.73 36.86
CA LEU A 346 -9.73 20.94 36.65
C LEU A 346 -9.35 21.63 37.97
N ALA A 347 -10.24 21.53 38.96
CA ALA A 347 -10.02 21.99 40.32
C ALA A 347 -10.37 20.83 41.27
N GLU A 348 -9.46 20.48 42.18
CA GLU A 348 -9.46 19.25 43.00
C GLU A 348 -10.76 18.98 43.78
N LYS A 349 -11.64 19.97 43.92
CA LYS A 349 -12.88 19.87 44.71
C LYS A 349 -14.02 19.12 44.03
N HIS A 350 -13.98 18.93 42.70
CA HIS A 350 -15.06 18.25 41.96
C HIS A 350 -14.48 17.23 40.98
N LEU A 351 -14.93 15.97 41.10
CA LEU A 351 -14.52 14.84 40.27
C LEU A 351 -15.67 14.45 39.34
N PHE A 352 -15.37 14.25 38.06
CA PHE A 352 -16.34 13.93 37.00
C PHE A 352 -16.01 12.58 36.36
N SER A 353 -17.02 11.87 35.86
CA SER A 353 -16.79 10.57 35.22
C SER A 353 -16.30 10.72 33.78
N THR A 354 -16.71 11.80 33.10
CA THR A 354 -16.30 12.11 31.73
C THR A 354 -15.86 13.57 31.58
N ILE A 355 -15.05 13.86 30.55
CA ILE A 355 -14.64 15.23 30.23
C ILE A 355 -15.82 16.11 29.82
N PRO A 356 -16.82 15.63 29.04
CA PRO A 356 -18.03 16.40 28.76
C PRO A 356 -18.79 16.85 30.02
N GLU A 357 -18.92 15.99 31.03
CA GLU A 357 -19.53 16.36 32.31
C GLU A 357 -18.75 17.48 33.01
N LEU A 358 -17.41 17.36 33.02
CA LEU A 358 -16.51 18.38 33.55
C LEU A 358 -16.73 19.72 32.84
N ILE A 359 -16.79 19.72 31.50
CA ILE A 359 -16.97 20.93 30.71
C ILE A 359 -18.34 21.53 30.97
N ASN A 360 -19.40 20.72 30.99
CA ASN A 360 -20.76 21.15 31.29
C ASN A 360 -20.88 21.81 32.68
N TYR A 361 -20.23 21.23 33.70
CA TYR A 361 -20.18 21.84 35.02
C TYR A 361 -19.50 23.22 34.98
N HIS A 362 -18.35 23.32 34.31
CA HIS A 362 -17.60 24.58 34.21
C HIS A 362 -18.21 25.61 33.25
N GLN A 363 -19.17 25.20 32.42
CA GLN A 363 -20.04 26.11 31.66
C GLN A 363 -21.09 26.81 32.55
N HIS A 364 -21.43 26.21 33.69
CA HIS A 364 -22.38 26.77 34.65
C HIS A 364 -21.69 27.42 35.85
N ASN A 365 -20.48 26.96 36.22
CA ASN A 365 -19.74 27.39 37.40
C ASN A 365 -18.27 27.68 37.07
N SER A 366 -17.73 28.85 37.45
CA SER A 366 -16.29 29.09 37.27
C SER A 366 -15.44 28.19 38.19
N ALA A 367 -15.88 27.96 39.43
CA ALA A 367 -15.32 26.99 40.37
C ALA A 367 -13.77 26.99 40.48
N GLY A 368 -13.15 28.19 40.42
CA GLY A 368 -11.69 28.38 40.50
C GLY A 368 -11.00 28.67 39.16
N LEU A 369 -11.71 28.57 38.03
CA LEU A 369 -11.25 29.05 36.73
C LEU A 369 -11.31 30.59 36.66
N ILE A 370 -10.49 31.17 35.79
CA ILE A 370 -10.40 32.62 35.56
C ILE A 370 -11.73 33.21 35.07
N SER A 371 -12.50 32.42 34.32
CA SER A 371 -13.84 32.75 33.87
C SER A 371 -14.64 31.46 33.71
N ARG A 372 -15.95 31.57 33.70
CA ARG A 372 -16.85 30.47 33.32
C ARG A 372 -16.66 30.15 31.85
N LEU A 373 -16.79 28.89 31.46
CA LEU A 373 -16.76 28.47 30.05
C LEU A 373 -18.07 28.94 29.38
N LYS A 374 -18.03 29.99 28.57
CA LYS A 374 -19.25 30.58 28.01
C LYS A 374 -19.49 30.15 26.57
N TYR A 375 -18.46 30.18 25.74
CA TYR A 375 -18.61 29.97 24.31
C TYR A 375 -17.49 29.06 23.80
N PRO A 376 -17.81 27.96 23.11
CA PRO A 376 -16.80 27.14 22.47
C PRO A 376 -16.13 27.94 21.35
N VAL A 377 -14.81 27.95 21.31
CA VAL A 377 -14.03 28.50 20.19
C VAL A 377 -13.51 27.32 19.39
N SER A 378 -13.99 27.19 18.16
CA SER A 378 -13.52 26.20 17.20
C SER A 378 -12.88 26.93 16.04
N GLN A 379 -12.04 26.23 15.26
CA GLN A 379 -11.71 26.71 13.93
C GLN A 379 -13.02 26.71 13.13
N GLN A 380 -13.66 27.88 13.01
CA GLN A 380 -14.96 28.09 12.37
C GLN A 380 -14.99 27.81 10.86
N ASN A 381 -14.01 27.09 10.31
CA ASN A 381 -14.07 26.48 9.00
C ASN A 381 -13.29 25.17 9.06
N LYS A 382 -13.83 24.15 9.74
CA LYS A 382 -13.46 22.79 9.37
C LYS A 382 -14.05 22.56 7.98
N ASN A 383 -13.33 22.98 6.94
CA ASN A 383 -13.57 22.45 5.62
C ASN A 383 -13.53 20.94 5.78
N ALA A 384 -14.57 20.26 5.30
CA ALA A 384 -14.65 18.82 5.42
C ALA A 384 -13.33 18.22 4.88
N PRO A 385 -12.66 17.33 5.63
CA PRO A 385 -11.35 16.83 5.24
C PRO A 385 -11.45 16.18 3.86
N SER A 386 -10.37 16.17 3.08
CA SER A 386 -10.43 15.52 1.76
C SER A 386 -10.82 14.05 1.94
N THR A 387 -11.82 13.60 1.17
CA THR A 387 -12.16 12.20 1.06
C THR A 387 -11.05 11.48 0.30
N ALA A 388 -10.79 10.22 0.62
CA ALA A 388 -9.87 9.40 -0.17
C ALA A 388 -10.55 9.05 -1.50
N GLY A 389 -10.29 9.85 -2.54
CA GLY A 389 -10.97 9.75 -3.84
C GLY A 389 -12.29 10.52 -3.90
N LEU A 390 -12.90 10.56 -5.08
CA LEU A 390 -14.12 11.33 -5.39
C LEU A 390 -15.42 10.50 -5.24
N GLY A 391 -15.43 9.61 -4.26
CA GLY A 391 -16.51 8.63 -4.00
C GLY A 391 -15.99 7.19 -4.02
N TYR A 392 -16.73 6.27 -3.39
CA TYR A 392 -16.32 4.86 -3.31
C TYR A 392 -16.18 4.24 -4.70
N GLY A 393 -15.02 3.63 -4.98
CA GLY A 393 -14.76 2.92 -6.24
C GLY A 393 -14.61 3.80 -7.49
N SER A 394 -14.60 5.14 -7.36
CA SER A 394 -14.43 6.06 -8.49
C SER A 394 -12.94 6.41 -8.65
N TRP A 395 -12.21 5.57 -9.39
CA TRP A 395 -10.76 5.71 -9.64
C TRP A 395 -10.44 6.28 -11.03
N GLU A 396 -11.25 5.90 -12.02
CA GLU A 396 -11.23 6.46 -13.36
C GLU A 396 -12.31 7.54 -13.48
N ILE A 397 -11.94 8.68 -14.03
CA ILE A 397 -12.84 9.80 -14.27
C ILE A 397 -12.89 10.00 -15.78
N ASP A 398 -14.10 10.15 -16.34
CA ASP A 398 -14.25 10.54 -17.73
C ASP A 398 -13.60 11.93 -17.92
N PRO A 399 -12.61 12.09 -18.82
CA PRO A 399 -11.99 13.38 -19.08
C PRO A 399 -12.98 14.48 -19.45
N LYS A 400 -14.18 14.15 -19.94
CA LYS A 400 -15.26 15.11 -20.21
C LYS A 400 -15.80 15.80 -18.96
N ASP A 401 -15.68 15.15 -17.80
CA ASP A 401 -16.04 15.74 -16.51
C ASP A 401 -14.99 16.74 -16.03
N LEU A 402 -13.83 16.86 -16.70
CA LEU A 402 -12.77 17.81 -16.34
C LEU A 402 -12.80 19.06 -17.20
N THR A 403 -12.93 20.21 -16.54
CA THR A 403 -12.76 21.53 -17.16
C THR A 403 -11.40 22.10 -16.79
N PHE A 404 -10.53 22.30 -17.77
CA PHE A 404 -9.21 22.91 -17.57
C PHE A 404 -9.34 24.44 -17.55
N LEU A 405 -8.87 25.08 -16.48
CA LEU A 405 -9.01 26.53 -16.31
C LEU A 405 -7.70 27.28 -16.46
N LYS A 406 -6.68 26.93 -15.68
CA LYS A 406 -5.43 27.69 -15.61
C LYS A 406 -4.23 26.77 -15.45
N GLU A 407 -3.12 27.07 -16.11
CA GLU A 407 -1.86 26.39 -15.82
C GLU A 407 -1.25 26.89 -14.50
N LEU A 408 -0.89 25.97 -13.61
CA LEU A 408 -0.27 26.26 -12.32
C LEU A 408 1.24 26.12 -12.36
N GLY A 409 1.77 25.21 -13.18
CA GLY A 409 3.20 25.05 -13.35
C GLY A 409 3.57 23.87 -14.24
N THR A 410 4.85 23.81 -14.59
CA THR A 410 5.43 22.76 -15.44
C THR A 410 6.61 22.11 -14.75
N GLY A 411 6.68 20.78 -14.77
CA GLY A 411 7.77 20.00 -14.20
C GLY A 411 8.36 18.99 -15.18
N GLN A 412 9.32 18.21 -14.69
CA GLN A 412 10.03 17.19 -15.46
C GLN A 412 9.08 16.15 -16.10
N PHE A 413 8.01 15.80 -15.40
CA PHE A 413 7.07 14.74 -15.78
C PHE A 413 5.81 15.27 -16.48
N GLY A 414 5.63 16.59 -16.58
CA GLY A 414 4.52 17.18 -17.31
C GLY A 414 4.01 18.50 -16.73
N VAL A 415 2.74 18.81 -16.96
CA VAL A 415 2.14 20.12 -16.67
C VAL A 415 1.03 19.97 -15.64
N VAL A 416 1.00 20.85 -14.65
CA VAL A 416 -0.04 20.92 -13.63
C VAL A 416 -0.99 22.07 -13.96
N LYS A 417 -2.28 21.78 -14.05
CA LYS A 417 -3.35 22.75 -14.31
C LYS A 417 -4.34 22.77 -13.15
N TYR A 418 -4.88 23.94 -12.86
CA TYR A 418 -6.10 24.13 -12.10
C TYR A 418 -7.30 23.93 -13.02
N GLY A 419 -8.31 23.24 -12.52
CA GLY A 419 -9.55 22.98 -13.23
C GLY A 419 -10.72 22.69 -12.31
N LYS A 420 -11.85 22.30 -12.89
CA LYS A 420 -13.04 21.85 -12.18
C LYS A 420 -13.44 20.45 -12.60
N TRP A 421 -13.83 19.62 -11.65
CA TRP A 421 -14.49 18.35 -11.89
C TRP A 421 -16.01 18.53 -11.81
N ARG A 422 -16.72 18.06 -12.85
CA ARG A 422 -18.17 18.23 -13.08
C ARG A 422 -18.66 19.67 -12.96
N GLY A 423 -17.79 20.64 -13.23
CA GLY A 423 -18.06 22.07 -13.09
C GLY A 423 -18.27 22.58 -11.65
N GLN A 424 -18.19 21.70 -10.64
CA GLN A 424 -18.50 22.04 -9.25
C GLN A 424 -17.25 22.07 -8.37
N TYR A 425 -16.42 21.04 -8.44
CA TYR A 425 -15.32 20.84 -7.48
C TYR A 425 -14.00 21.33 -8.05
N ASP A 426 -13.31 22.18 -7.30
CA ASP A 426 -11.97 22.67 -7.66
C ASP A 426 -10.94 21.54 -7.55
N VAL A 427 -10.17 21.32 -8.61
CA VAL A 427 -9.17 20.24 -8.71
C VAL A 427 -7.86 20.72 -9.33
N ALA A 428 -6.75 20.10 -8.92
CA ALA A 428 -5.47 20.22 -9.59
C ALA A 428 -5.24 18.98 -10.47
N ILE A 429 -5.01 19.20 -11.76
CA ILE A 429 -4.89 18.17 -12.80
C ILE A 429 -3.43 18.12 -13.25
N LYS A 430 -2.72 17.06 -12.87
CA LYS A 430 -1.34 16.82 -13.28
C LYS A 430 -1.35 15.96 -14.56
N MET A 431 -1.05 16.59 -15.69
CA MET A 431 -0.91 15.93 -16.98
C MET A 431 0.51 15.37 -17.10
N ILE A 432 0.64 14.07 -17.35
CA ILE A 432 1.92 13.40 -17.55
C ILE A 432 2.32 13.48 -19.04
N LYS A 433 3.57 13.81 -19.35
CA LYS A 433 4.06 13.87 -20.74
C LYS A 433 4.12 12.46 -21.33
N GLU A 434 3.64 12.32 -22.56
CA GLU A 434 3.68 11.06 -23.30
C GLU A 434 5.14 10.55 -23.40
N GLY A 435 5.36 9.28 -23.03
CA GLY A 435 6.67 8.64 -23.01
C GLY A 435 7.55 8.94 -21.78
N SER A 436 7.08 9.72 -20.80
CA SER A 436 7.82 9.97 -19.55
C SER A 436 7.67 8.86 -18.49
N MET A 437 6.60 8.07 -18.60
CA MET A 437 6.27 6.89 -17.78
C MET A 437 5.36 5.98 -18.62
N SER A 438 5.41 4.66 -18.42
CA SER A 438 4.43 3.77 -19.05
C SER A 438 3.05 3.89 -18.36
N GLU A 439 1.97 3.71 -19.12
CA GLU A 439 0.60 3.80 -18.58
C GLU A 439 0.37 2.74 -17.48
N ASP A 440 0.94 1.54 -17.65
CA ASP A 440 0.91 0.48 -16.65
C ASP A 440 1.67 0.87 -15.35
N GLU A 441 2.87 1.46 -15.46
CA GLU A 441 3.63 1.94 -14.29
C GLU A 441 2.91 3.10 -13.61
N PHE A 442 2.27 3.99 -14.37
CA PHE A 442 1.48 5.08 -13.82
C PHE A 442 0.27 4.57 -13.04
N ILE A 443 -0.47 3.60 -13.59
CA ILE A 443 -1.65 3.01 -12.93
C ILE A 443 -1.23 2.19 -11.71
N GLU A 444 -0.12 1.45 -11.77
CA GLU A 444 0.42 0.73 -10.60
C GLU A 444 0.91 1.70 -9.51
N GLU A 445 1.66 2.75 -9.86
CA GLU A 445 2.09 3.79 -8.91
C GLU A 445 0.89 4.52 -8.29
N ALA A 446 -0.12 4.88 -9.09
CA ALA A 446 -1.34 5.53 -8.60
C ALA A 446 -2.13 4.62 -7.64
N LYS A 447 -2.19 3.31 -7.91
CA LYS A 447 -2.79 2.33 -7.00
C LYS A 447 -1.99 2.22 -5.69
N VAL A 448 -0.65 2.17 -5.76
CA VAL A 448 0.21 2.06 -4.56
C VAL A 448 0.19 3.36 -3.73
N MET A 449 0.17 4.54 -4.35
CA MET A 449 0.01 5.83 -3.66
C MET A 449 -1.30 5.91 -2.85
N MET A 450 -2.32 5.15 -3.24
CA MET A 450 -3.61 5.08 -2.55
C MET A 450 -3.66 4.00 -1.46
N TYR A 451 -2.81 2.96 -1.58
CA TYR A 451 -2.71 1.84 -0.64
C TYR A 451 -1.25 1.70 -0.17
N VAL A 452 -0.80 2.59 0.72
CA VAL A 452 0.54 2.51 1.32
C VAL A 452 0.58 1.29 2.25
N LEU A 453 1.07 0.15 1.75
CA LEU A 453 1.17 -1.09 2.52
C LEU A 453 2.58 -1.69 2.59
N ASP A 454 3.59 -1.15 1.90
CA ASP A 454 4.94 -1.70 2.00
C ASP A 454 6.04 -0.62 2.08
N ASP A 455 6.99 -0.84 2.98
CA ASP A 455 7.95 0.16 3.47
C ASP A 455 9.26 0.20 2.65
N GLU A 456 9.42 -0.70 1.66
CA GLU A 456 10.58 -0.76 0.75
C GLU A 456 10.18 -1.06 -0.71
N TYR A 457 10.72 -0.29 -1.66
CA TYR A 457 10.57 -0.51 -3.10
C TYR A 457 11.89 -0.26 -3.83
N THR A 458 12.16 -1.01 -4.90
CA THR A 458 13.35 -0.81 -5.75
C THR A 458 12.90 -0.41 -7.13
N SER A 459 13.34 0.77 -7.58
CA SER A 459 12.97 1.32 -8.89
C SER A 459 13.62 0.56 -10.05
N SER A 460 13.02 0.65 -11.24
CA SER A 460 13.57 0.10 -12.48
C SER A 460 14.85 0.84 -12.91
N VAL A 461 15.77 0.10 -13.55
CA VAL A 461 17.05 0.65 -14.04
C VAL A 461 16.77 1.73 -15.08
N GLY A 462 17.17 2.98 -14.79
CA GLY A 462 16.97 4.13 -15.67
C GLY A 462 15.98 5.19 -15.18
N SER A 463 15.34 4.98 -14.02
CA SER A 463 14.48 5.98 -13.38
C SER A 463 15.26 7.24 -12.99
N LYS A 464 14.80 8.41 -13.44
CA LYS A 464 15.39 9.72 -13.10
C LYS A 464 14.89 10.17 -11.72
N PHE A 465 15.79 10.33 -10.75
CA PHE A 465 15.45 10.77 -9.39
C PHE A 465 16.25 12.03 -8.99
N PRO A 466 15.75 12.83 -8.02
CA PRO A 466 16.39 14.07 -7.59
C PRO A 466 17.64 13.81 -6.75
N VAL A 467 18.81 13.78 -7.40
CA VAL A 467 20.11 13.42 -6.80
C VAL A 467 20.40 14.14 -5.49
N ARG A 468 20.16 15.46 -5.41
CA ARG A 468 20.49 16.29 -4.24
C ARG A 468 19.63 16.00 -2.99
N TRP A 469 18.52 15.28 -3.16
CA TRP A 469 17.62 14.83 -2.09
C TRP A 469 17.75 13.34 -1.80
N SER A 470 18.57 12.62 -2.57
CA SER A 470 18.65 11.16 -2.49
C SER A 470 19.77 10.72 -1.54
N PRO A 471 19.52 9.71 -0.69
CA PRO A 471 20.55 9.13 0.18
C PRO A 471 21.51 8.21 -0.59
N PRO A 472 22.67 7.85 0.00
CA PRO A 472 23.68 6.99 -0.64
C PRO A 472 23.12 5.70 -1.23
N GLU A 473 22.23 4.99 -0.52
CA GLU A 473 21.67 3.72 -1.00
C GLU A 473 20.73 3.86 -2.21
N VAL A 474 20.07 5.01 -2.36
CA VAL A 474 19.29 5.34 -3.57
C VAL A 474 20.25 5.67 -4.72
N LEU A 475 21.27 6.49 -4.46
CA LEU A 475 22.25 6.90 -5.46
C LEU A 475 23.03 5.70 -6.04
N MET A 476 23.40 4.73 -5.19
CA MET A 476 24.23 3.59 -5.58
C MET A 476 23.42 2.37 -6.02
N TYR A 477 22.28 2.11 -5.39
CA TYR A 477 21.55 0.84 -5.54
C TYR A 477 20.08 1.03 -5.91
N SER A 478 19.59 2.27 -6.06
CA SER A 478 18.18 2.59 -6.33
C SER A 478 17.22 1.94 -5.32
N LYS A 479 17.66 1.80 -4.05
CA LYS A 479 16.87 1.25 -2.96
C LYS A 479 16.08 2.35 -2.27
N PHE A 480 14.77 2.40 -2.49
CA PHE A 480 13.86 3.35 -1.84
C PHE A 480 13.16 2.70 -0.65
N SER A 481 12.92 3.47 0.40
CA SER A 481 12.21 3.03 1.60
C SER A 481 11.72 4.22 2.42
N SER A 482 10.95 3.96 3.48
CA SER A 482 10.63 4.99 4.47
C SER A 482 11.88 5.72 4.99
N LYS A 483 13.04 5.04 5.05
CA LYS A 483 14.33 5.62 5.47
C LYS A 483 14.99 6.50 4.41
N SER A 484 14.73 6.28 3.12
CA SER A 484 15.17 7.22 2.09
C SER A 484 14.37 8.52 2.12
N ASP A 485 13.08 8.43 2.47
CA ASP A 485 12.23 9.61 2.63
C ASP A 485 12.63 10.44 3.85
N ILE A 486 13.11 9.79 4.92
CA ILE A 486 13.70 10.49 6.08
C ILE A 486 14.89 11.35 5.65
N TRP A 487 15.77 10.83 4.80
CA TRP A 487 16.90 11.61 4.27
C TRP A 487 16.41 12.83 3.47
N ALA A 488 15.48 12.61 2.55
CA ALA A 488 14.89 13.66 1.74
C ALA A 488 14.20 14.73 2.61
N PHE A 489 13.53 14.32 3.69
CA PHE A 489 12.93 15.23 4.66
C PHE A 489 13.98 16.09 5.38
N GLY A 490 15.14 15.52 5.74
CA GLY A 490 16.25 16.31 6.28
C GLY A 490 16.71 17.40 5.31
N VAL A 491 16.82 17.07 4.00
CA VAL A 491 17.15 18.05 2.95
C VAL A 491 16.06 19.12 2.82
N LEU A 492 14.78 18.73 2.86
CA LEU A 492 13.65 19.66 2.86
C LEU A 492 13.69 20.62 4.06
N MET A 493 13.98 20.12 5.26
CA MET A 493 14.17 20.99 6.42
C MET A 493 15.27 22.01 6.14
N TRP A 494 16.42 21.57 5.60
CA TRP A 494 17.51 22.48 5.26
C TRP A 494 17.08 23.55 4.25
N GLU A 495 16.27 23.20 3.24
CA GLU A 495 15.70 24.15 2.28
C GLU A 495 14.81 25.18 2.97
N ILE A 496 13.92 24.75 3.87
CA ILE A 496 13.04 25.65 4.64
C ILE A 496 13.88 26.68 5.41
N TYR A 497 14.89 26.22 6.15
CA TYR A 497 15.74 27.09 6.97
C TYR A 497 16.80 27.86 6.19
N SER A 498 16.97 27.57 4.90
CA SER A 498 17.80 28.35 3.99
C SER A 498 16.97 29.23 3.04
N LEU A 499 15.64 29.27 3.22
CA LEU A 499 14.69 30.04 2.40
C LEU A 499 14.68 29.61 0.93
N GLY A 500 14.73 28.30 0.68
CA GLY A 500 14.63 27.69 -0.65
C GLY A 500 15.93 27.74 -1.46
N LYS A 501 17.10 27.81 -0.81
CA LYS A 501 18.38 27.65 -1.51
C LYS A 501 18.49 26.25 -2.09
N MET A 502 19.26 26.12 -3.18
CA MET A 502 19.53 24.81 -3.78
C MET A 502 20.50 24.01 -2.91
N PRO A 503 20.15 22.78 -2.46
CA PRO A 503 21.07 21.93 -1.70
C PRO A 503 22.33 21.66 -2.51
N TYR A 504 23.51 21.72 -1.89
CA TYR A 504 24.79 21.49 -2.57
C TYR A 504 25.00 22.38 -3.81
N GLU A 505 24.55 23.65 -3.81
CA GLU A 505 24.57 24.57 -4.96
C GLU A 505 25.92 24.68 -5.69
N ARG A 506 27.04 24.43 -4.98
CA ARG A 506 28.40 24.50 -5.51
C ARG A 506 28.83 23.30 -6.35
N PHE A 507 28.06 22.21 -6.32
CA PHE A 507 28.41 20.94 -6.96
C PHE A 507 27.40 20.61 -8.05
N THR A 508 27.85 19.91 -9.09
CA THR A 508 26.99 19.22 -10.05
C THR A 508 26.33 18.01 -9.40
N ASN A 509 25.34 17.38 -10.07
CA ASN A 509 24.70 16.18 -9.52
C ASN A 509 25.69 15.02 -9.35
N SER A 510 26.63 14.83 -10.28
CA SER A 510 27.66 13.78 -10.19
C SER A 510 28.59 14.01 -9.00
N GLU A 511 29.10 15.24 -8.85
CA GLU A 511 29.96 15.61 -7.70
C GLU A 511 29.20 15.53 -6.38
N THR A 512 27.92 15.94 -6.37
CA THR A 512 27.07 15.82 -5.19
C THR A 512 26.94 14.37 -4.75
N ALA A 513 26.70 13.45 -5.68
CA ALA A 513 26.57 12.03 -5.37
C ALA A 513 27.87 11.45 -4.80
N GLU A 514 29.02 11.81 -5.38
CA GLU A 514 30.33 11.40 -4.88
C GLU A 514 30.62 11.95 -3.49
N HIS A 515 30.39 13.24 -3.25
CA HIS A 515 30.64 13.84 -1.95
C HIS A 515 29.71 13.32 -0.86
N ILE A 516 28.44 13.08 -1.17
CA ILE A 516 27.49 12.44 -0.23
C ILE A 516 28.00 11.05 0.18
N ALA A 517 28.49 10.26 -0.78
CA ALA A 517 29.08 8.94 -0.55
C ALA A 517 30.37 9.00 0.30
N GLN A 518 31.13 10.10 0.21
CA GLN A 518 32.32 10.36 1.02
C GLN A 518 32.00 10.91 2.42
N GLY A 519 30.71 11.12 2.75
CA GLY A 519 30.30 11.59 4.07
C GLY A 519 30.02 13.10 4.15
N LEU A 520 30.09 13.85 3.04
CA LEU A 520 29.68 15.25 3.04
C LEU A 520 28.20 15.37 3.40
N ARG A 521 27.88 16.32 4.28
CA ARG A 521 26.52 16.70 4.67
C ARG A 521 26.32 18.20 4.52
N LEU A 522 25.07 18.63 4.38
CA LEU A 522 24.74 20.04 4.30
C LEU A 522 25.10 20.75 5.60
N TYR A 523 25.64 21.96 5.48
CA TYR A 523 26.00 22.80 6.62
C TYR A 523 24.76 23.33 7.36
N ARG A 524 24.91 23.79 8.61
CA ARG A 524 23.82 24.41 9.36
C ARG A 524 23.40 25.78 8.76
N PRO A 525 22.16 25.95 8.29
CA PRO A 525 21.66 27.27 7.87
C PRO A 525 21.66 28.27 9.03
N HIS A 526 21.86 29.55 8.74
CA HIS A 526 21.90 30.60 9.78
C HIS A 526 20.59 30.70 10.59
N LEU A 527 19.44 30.44 9.98
CA LEU A 527 18.14 30.49 10.65
C LEU A 527 17.84 29.24 11.48
N ALA A 528 18.61 28.15 11.33
CA ALA A 528 18.38 26.91 12.08
C ALA A 528 19.13 26.94 13.41
N SER A 529 18.42 26.75 14.52
CA SER A 529 19.06 26.53 15.83
C SER A 529 19.87 25.22 15.85
N GLU A 530 20.75 25.04 16.84
CA GLU A 530 21.53 23.80 16.94
C GLU A 530 20.67 22.56 17.17
N ARG A 531 19.58 22.67 17.93
CA ARG A 531 18.61 21.58 18.11
C ARG A 531 17.91 21.23 16.81
N VAL A 532 17.42 22.23 16.06
CA VAL A 532 16.83 22.02 14.73
C VAL A 532 17.83 21.34 13.80
N TYR A 533 19.07 21.80 13.77
CA TYR A 533 20.11 21.21 12.93
C TYR A 533 20.45 19.78 13.37
N THR A 534 20.42 19.47 14.66
CA THR A 534 20.60 18.10 15.16
C THR A 534 19.51 17.17 14.63
N ILE A 535 18.25 17.63 14.57
CA ILE A 535 17.14 16.88 13.96
C ILE A 535 17.40 16.67 12.47
N MET A 536 17.75 17.73 11.72
CA MET A 536 18.09 17.62 10.29
C MET A 536 19.23 16.62 10.07
N TYR A 537 20.30 16.73 10.85
CA TYR A 537 21.50 15.93 10.70
C TYR A 537 21.26 14.45 11.02
N SER A 538 20.39 14.14 11.99
CA SER A 538 19.98 12.77 12.30
C SER A 538 19.32 12.05 11.12
N CYS A 539 18.70 12.81 10.20
CA CYS A 539 18.12 12.27 8.97
C CYS A 539 19.18 11.80 7.97
N TRP A 540 20.40 12.33 8.04
CA TRP A 540 21.47 12.05 7.09
C TRP A 540 22.53 11.06 7.61
N HIS A 541 22.14 10.21 8.55
CA HIS A 541 22.98 9.09 8.94
C HIS A 541 23.25 8.19 7.72
N GLU A 542 24.50 7.72 7.57
CA GLU A 542 24.91 6.90 6.43
C GLU A 542 24.10 5.61 6.33
N LYS A 543 24.05 4.85 7.44
CA LYS A 543 23.19 3.67 7.58
C LYS A 543 21.72 4.06 7.67
N ALA A 544 20.88 3.44 6.85
CA ALA A 544 19.46 3.76 6.75
C ALA A 544 18.69 3.41 8.05
N GLU A 545 19.05 2.30 8.69
CA GLU A 545 18.44 1.79 9.91
C GLU A 545 18.63 2.71 11.13
N GLU A 546 19.72 3.46 11.17
CA GLU A 546 20.06 4.41 12.25
C GLU A 546 19.34 5.76 12.10
N ARG A 547 18.72 6.01 10.94
CA ARG A 547 17.90 7.22 10.75
C ARG A 547 16.62 7.10 11.59
N PRO A 548 16.08 8.19 12.12
CA PRO A 548 14.84 8.16 12.90
C PRO A 548 13.64 7.71 12.03
N THR A 549 12.50 7.47 12.68
CA THR A 549 11.21 7.34 11.98
C THR A 549 10.50 8.69 11.94
N PHE A 550 9.52 8.87 11.05
CA PHE A 550 8.72 10.10 11.03
C PHE A 550 8.00 10.36 12.36
N LYS A 551 7.61 9.29 13.08
CA LYS A 551 7.05 9.39 14.44
C LYS A 551 8.04 10.04 15.43
N ILE A 552 9.32 9.63 15.37
CA ILE A 552 10.37 10.19 16.22
C ILE A 552 10.66 11.64 15.81
N LEU A 553 10.77 11.92 14.50
CA LEU A 553 11.00 13.28 14.00
C LEU A 553 9.88 14.24 14.42
N LEU A 554 8.62 13.82 14.31
CA LEU A 554 7.48 14.62 14.74
C LEU A 554 7.57 14.96 16.23
N SER A 555 7.87 13.97 17.08
CA SER A 555 8.08 14.20 18.52
C SER A 555 9.18 15.24 18.75
N ASN A 556 10.34 15.06 18.13
CA ASN A 556 11.48 15.95 18.32
C ASN A 556 11.19 17.38 17.84
N ILE A 557 10.43 17.54 16.74
CA ILE A 557 10.04 18.86 16.23
C ILE A 557 9.07 19.53 17.20
N LEU A 558 8.07 18.81 17.72
CA LEU A 558 7.12 19.35 18.70
C LEU A 558 7.83 19.77 20.00
N ASP A 559 8.81 18.99 20.47
CA ASP A 559 9.61 19.34 21.65
C ASP A 559 10.42 20.63 21.46
N VAL A 560 10.93 20.88 20.25
CA VAL A 560 11.62 22.15 19.94
C VAL A 560 10.63 23.31 19.89
N MET A 561 9.44 23.09 19.32
CA MET A 561 8.40 24.12 19.22
C MET A 561 7.85 24.56 20.58
N ASP A 562 7.72 23.65 21.54
CA ASP A 562 7.20 23.93 22.88
C ASP A 562 8.18 24.75 23.75
N GLU A 563 9.48 24.75 23.43
CA GLU A 563 10.51 25.49 24.17
C GLU A 563 10.83 26.87 23.57
N GLU A 564 10.60 27.06 22.26
CA GLU A 564 10.80 28.35 21.57
C GLU A 564 9.53 29.23 21.56
N SER A 565 8.41 28.73 22.12
CA SER A 565 7.16 29.45 22.37
C SER A 565 7.02 29.91 23.81
#